data_AF-A0A8J8NXH5-F1
#
_entry.id   AF-A0A8J8NXH5-F1
#
_cell.length_a   1.000
_cell.length_b   1.000
_cell.length_c   1.000
_cell.angle_alpha   90.00
_cell.angle_beta   90.00
_cell.angle_gamma   90.00
#
_symmetry.space_group_name_H-M   'P 1'
#
loop_
_entity.id
_entity.type
_entity.pdbx_description
1 polymer ?
#
loop_
_entity_poly.entity_id
_entity_poly.type
_entity_poly.pdbx_seq_one_letter_code
_entity_poly.pdbx_strand_id
1 'polypeptide(L)'
;MKTMHHEYYVNKEYKRLMDKWQKPLQRKLIKRERKLQNPIEPKPEQAEVLYVHNPSEGVALPPHPEQVFAVMRVKGLQYKVAKDDRVMVELLEDFEVGTQLEFEDVLLVGTKDYTCVGRPLVEKARIYATVEETSQTEKTLIFKKRRRKDSQRHQGHRQWVTVLRIDKIAHELQEEQITQATIELEALSLKPTVSII
;
A
#
# COMPACT_ATOMS: atom_id res chain seq x y z
N MET A 1 -31.00 40.47 -20.01
CA MET A 1 -32.37 39.95 -20.24
C MET A 1 -32.66 39.52 -21.70
N LYS A 2 -31.66 39.25 -22.57
CA LYS A 2 -31.86 38.82 -23.98
C LYS A 2 -31.37 37.39 -24.32
N THR A 3 -30.87 36.63 -23.34
CA THR A 3 -30.21 35.32 -23.56
C THR A 3 -31.19 34.15 -23.62
N MET A 4 -32.21 34.15 -22.76
CA MET A 4 -33.26 33.11 -22.75
C MET A 4 -33.97 32.99 -24.11
N HIS A 5 -34.27 34.13 -24.74
CA HIS A 5 -35.02 34.18 -25.99
C HIS A 5 -34.21 33.69 -27.20
N HIS A 6 -32.88 33.57 -27.11
CA HIS A 6 -32.02 33.11 -28.21
C HIS A 6 -31.78 31.59 -28.14
N GLU A 7 -31.73 31.01 -26.93
CA GLU A 7 -31.58 29.56 -26.74
C GLU A 7 -32.73 28.73 -27.30
N TYR A 8 -33.94 29.29 -27.38
CA TYR A 8 -35.12 28.63 -27.96
C TYR A 8 -35.09 28.56 -29.49
N TYR A 9 -34.33 29.44 -30.17
CA TYR A 9 -34.17 29.43 -31.64
C TYR A 9 -32.89 28.72 -32.11
N VAL A 10 -32.06 28.24 -31.18
CA VAL A 10 -30.83 27.51 -31.50
C VAL A 10 -31.17 26.06 -31.91
N ASN A 11 -30.57 25.59 -32.99
CA ASN A 11 -30.74 24.21 -33.46
C ASN A 11 -30.45 23.21 -32.32
N LYS A 12 -31.39 22.29 -32.09
CA LYS A 12 -31.34 21.25 -31.06
C LYS A 12 -30.07 20.40 -31.13
N GLU A 13 -29.55 20.16 -32.33
CA GLU A 13 -28.30 19.42 -32.53
C GLU A 13 -27.08 20.17 -32.00
N TYR A 14 -27.01 21.48 -32.27
CA TYR A 14 -25.96 22.35 -31.76
C TYR A 14 -26.03 22.47 -30.23
N LYS A 15 -27.22 22.66 -29.66
CA LYS A 15 -27.41 22.70 -28.20
C LYS A 15 -27.00 21.38 -27.54
N ARG A 16 -27.34 20.23 -28.15
CA ARG A 16 -26.89 18.91 -27.68
C ARG A 16 -25.37 18.76 -27.74
N LEU A 17 -24.72 19.20 -28.81
CA LEU A 17 -23.25 19.17 -28.94
C LEU A 17 -22.56 20.05 -27.88
N MET A 18 -23.12 21.23 -27.60
CA MET A 18 -22.60 22.13 -26.56
C MET A 18 -22.81 21.57 -25.15
N ASP A 19 -24.04 21.14 -24.84
CA ASP A 19 -24.41 20.55 -23.55
C ASP A 19 -23.62 19.28 -23.23
N LYS A 20 -23.24 18.52 -24.27
CA LYS A 20 -22.44 17.28 -24.13
C LYS A 20 -21.15 17.49 -23.37
N TRP A 21 -20.55 18.68 -23.44
CA TRP A 21 -19.29 19.01 -22.74
C TRP A 21 -19.51 19.98 -21.57
N GLN A 22 -20.39 20.98 -21.73
CA GLN A 22 -20.61 21.99 -20.71
C GLN A 22 -21.22 21.41 -19.43
N LYS A 23 -22.20 20.49 -19.54
CA LYS A 23 -22.85 19.89 -18.37
C LYS A 23 -21.90 18.99 -17.56
N PRO A 24 -21.10 18.09 -18.17
CA PRO A 24 -20.08 17.34 -17.42
C PRO A 24 -19.03 18.24 -16.76
N LEU A 25 -18.61 19.31 -17.43
CA LEU A 25 -17.63 20.25 -16.89
C LEU A 25 -18.20 20.96 -15.65
N GLN A 26 -19.41 21.49 -15.72
CA GLN A 26 -20.09 22.11 -14.57
C GLN A 26 -20.25 21.12 -13.40
N ARG A 27 -20.67 19.87 -13.67
CA ARG A 27 -20.76 18.83 -12.63
C ARG A 27 -19.40 18.54 -11.98
N LYS A 28 -18.31 18.52 -12.76
CA LYS A 28 -16.96 18.29 -12.26
C LYS A 28 -16.47 19.45 -11.40
N LEU A 29 -16.78 20.70 -11.78
CA LEU A 29 -16.46 21.89 -11.00
C LEU A 29 -17.19 21.87 -9.65
N ILE A 30 -18.50 21.64 -9.66
CA ILE A 30 -19.30 21.52 -8.42
C ILE A 30 -18.74 20.42 -7.51
N LYS A 31 -18.38 19.25 -8.07
CA LYS A 31 -17.78 18.16 -7.29
C LYS A 31 -16.43 18.56 -6.68
N ARG A 32 -15.63 19.36 -7.39
CA ARG A 32 -14.34 19.87 -6.90
C ARG A 32 -14.55 20.89 -5.79
N GLU A 33 -15.46 21.83 -5.98
CA GLU A 33 -15.83 22.83 -4.97
C GLU A 33 -16.32 22.15 -3.69
N ARG A 34 -17.20 21.15 -3.79
CA ARG A 34 -17.64 20.37 -2.63
C ARG A 34 -16.52 19.67 -1.88
N LYS A 35 -15.53 19.12 -2.60
CA LYS A 35 -14.33 18.51 -1.97
C LYS A 35 -13.43 19.54 -1.29
N LEU A 36 -13.35 20.77 -1.80
CA LEU A 36 -12.60 21.85 -1.18
C LEU A 36 -13.32 22.38 0.06
N GLN A 37 -14.65 22.44 0.01
CA GLN A 37 -15.47 22.92 1.11
C GLN A 37 -15.50 21.94 2.29
N ASN A 38 -15.55 20.64 2.00
CA ASN A 38 -15.48 19.58 3.01
C ASN A 38 -14.18 18.78 2.81
N PRO A 39 -13.02 19.29 3.26
CA PRO A 39 -11.80 18.51 3.25
C PRO A 39 -11.99 17.28 4.14
N ILE A 40 -11.49 16.13 3.67
CA ILE A 40 -11.49 14.90 4.45
C ILE A 40 -10.37 15.02 5.48
N GLU A 41 -10.72 15.07 6.75
CA GLU A 41 -9.75 14.99 7.83
C GLU A 41 -9.11 13.59 7.86
N PRO A 42 -7.78 13.49 8.04
CA PRO A 42 -7.14 12.19 8.23
C PRO A 42 -7.71 11.55 9.51
N LYS A 43 -8.02 10.25 9.43
CA LYS A 43 -8.43 9.48 10.61
C LYS A 43 -7.29 9.52 11.63
N PRO A 44 -7.56 9.68 12.94
CA PRO A 44 -6.51 9.63 13.94
C PRO A 44 -5.73 8.31 13.85
N GLU A 45 -4.46 8.36 14.23
CA GLU A 45 -3.61 7.17 14.38
C GLU A 45 -4.30 6.19 15.32
N GLN A 46 -4.42 4.95 14.89
CA GLN A 46 -5.11 3.91 15.65
C GLN A 46 -4.06 2.93 16.14
N ALA A 47 -4.31 2.29 17.27
CA ALA A 47 -3.51 1.16 17.67
C ALA A 47 -3.52 0.09 16.56
N GLU A 48 -2.37 -0.57 16.39
CA GLU A 48 -2.25 -1.77 15.59
C GLU A 48 -3.23 -2.85 16.06
N VAL A 49 -3.73 -3.66 15.13
CA VAL A 49 -4.73 -4.68 15.44
C VAL A 49 -4.14 -6.06 15.28
N LEU A 50 -4.24 -6.85 16.35
CA LEU A 50 -3.90 -8.27 16.38
C LEU A 50 -5.12 -9.10 16.01
N TYR A 51 -5.08 -9.80 14.87
CA TYR A 51 -6.09 -10.77 14.49
C TYR A 51 -5.59 -12.17 14.76
N VAL A 52 -6.24 -12.90 15.67
CA VAL A 52 -5.98 -14.33 15.91
C VAL A 52 -6.89 -15.14 15.00
N HIS A 53 -6.31 -16.04 14.19
CA HIS A 53 -7.05 -16.83 13.20
C HIS A 53 -7.94 -17.88 13.86
N ASN A 54 -7.40 -18.60 14.84
CA ASN A 54 -8.14 -19.60 15.62
C ASN A 54 -7.94 -19.38 17.13
N PRO A 55 -8.81 -18.61 17.79
CA PRO A 55 -8.68 -18.31 19.22
C PRO A 55 -8.70 -19.53 20.14
N SER A 56 -9.32 -20.64 19.74
CA SER A 56 -9.45 -21.84 20.58
C SER A 56 -8.17 -22.66 20.68
N GLU A 57 -7.31 -22.63 19.66
CA GLU A 57 -6.04 -23.37 19.63
C GLU A 57 -4.90 -22.59 20.30
N GLY A 58 -5.10 -21.30 20.56
CA GLY A 58 -4.08 -20.40 21.10
C GLY A 58 -3.06 -19.96 20.05
N VAL A 59 -2.00 -19.29 20.50
CA VAL A 59 -0.93 -18.75 19.65
C VAL A 59 0.42 -19.26 20.15
N ALA A 60 1.26 -19.76 19.25
CA ALA A 60 2.63 -20.16 19.60
C ALA A 60 3.56 -18.93 19.68
N LEU A 61 4.12 -18.67 20.86
CA LEU A 61 5.10 -17.60 21.11
C LEU A 61 6.40 -18.18 21.71
N PRO A 62 7.58 -17.88 21.16
CA PRO A 62 7.82 -17.12 19.93
C PRO A 62 7.43 -17.92 18.67
N PRO A 63 6.97 -17.25 17.60
CA PRO A 63 6.61 -17.92 16.36
C PRO A 63 7.85 -18.53 15.68
N HIS A 64 7.67 -19.64 14.98
CA HIS A 64 8.76 -20.28 14.24
C HIS A 64 9.20 -19.40 13.07
N PRO A 65 10.50 -19.08 12.89
CA PRO A 65 10.95 -18.09 11.89
C PRO A 65 10.53 -18.36 10.45
N GLU A 66 10.38 -19.63 10.07
CA GLU A 66 9.97 -20.06 8.72
C GLU A 66 8.48 -19.83 8.43
N GLN A 67 7.67 -19.66 9.49
CA GLN A 67 6.22 -19.47 9.39
C GLN A 67 5.81 -18.00 9.54
N VAL A 68 6.79 -17.10 9.53
CA VAL A 68 6.59 -15.65 9.67
C VAL A 68 6.88 -14.98 8.34
N PHE A 69 6.00 -14.09 7.92
CA PHE A 69 6.25 -13.15 6.84
C PHE A 69 5.88 -11.73 7.28
N ALA A 70 6.44 -10.73 6.62
CA ALA A 70 6.13 -9.33 6.87
C ALA A 70 5.95 -8.57 5.56
N VAL A 71 5.32 -7.40 5.64
CA VAL A 71 5.27 -6.42 4.56
C VAL A 71 6.04 -5.18 5.01
N MET A 72 7.15 -4.92 4.34
CA MET A 72 8.01 -3.76 4.61
C MET A 72 7.87 -2.69 3.54
N ARG A 73 8.11 -1.43 3.91
CA ARG A 73 8.14 -0.31 2.98
C ARG A 73 9.57 0.19 2.78
N VAL A 74 10.03 0.22 1.53
CA VAL A 74 11.34 0.75 1.15
C VAL A 74 11.16 1.74 0.00
N LYS A 75 11.66 2.96 0.18
CA LYS A 75 11.54 4.07 -0.80
C LYS A 75 10.11 4.27 -1.35
N GLY A 76 9.09 4.04 -0.52
CA GLY A 76 7.68 4.21 -0.88
C GLY A 76 7.04 3.00 -1.58
N LEU A 77 7.80 1.97 -1.92
CA LEU A 77 7.30 0.69 -2.43
C LEU A 77 7.16 -0.32 -1.28
N GLN A 78 6.22 -1.27 -1.41
CA GLN A 78 5.96 -2.31 -0.41
C GLN A 78 6.43 -3.67 -0.92
N TYR A 79 7.11 -4.42 -0.04
CA TYR A 79 7.65 -5.74 -0.34
C TYR A 79 7.17 -6.75 0.69
N LYS A 80 6.65 -7.89 0.22
CA LYS A 80 6.39 -9.04 1.08
C LYS A 80 7.68 -9.83 1.23
N VAL A 81 8.06 -10.11 2.47
CA VAL A 81 9.32 -10.77 2.82
C VAL A 81 9.08 -11.90 3.81
N ALA A 82 9.78 -13.01 3.62
CA ALA A 82 9.97 -14.07 4.59
C ALA A 82 11.47 -14.25 4.89
N LYS A 83 11.78 -15.09 5.87
CA LYS A 83 13.17 -15.45 6.17
C LYS A 83 13.86 -16.06 4.94
N ASP A 84 15.12 -15.70 4.71
CA ASP A 84 15.98 -16.15 3.62
C ASP A 84 15.52 -15.74 2.20
N ASP A 85 14.52 -14.85 2.08
CA ASP A 85 14.12 -14.28 0.79
C ASP A 85 15.20 -13.35 0.23
N ARG A 86 15.36 -13.36 -1.10
CA ARG A 86 16.15 -12.38 -1.86
C ARG A 86 15.22 -11.39 -2.53
N VAL A 87 15.29 -10.12 -2.15
CA VAL A 87 14.41 -9.07 -2.66
C VAL A 87 15.23 -7.99 -3.35
N MET A 88 14.86 -7.69 -4.59
CA MET A 88 15.40 -6.55 -5.35
C MET A 88 14.64 -5.29 -4.96
N VAL A 89 15.35 -4.32 -4.41
CA VAL A 89 14.80 -3.00 -4.04
C VAL A 89 15.46 -1.90 -4.86
N GLU A 90 14.88 -0.69 -4.79
CA GLU A 90 15.50 0.50 -5.34
C GLU A 90 16.90 0.73 -4.73
N LEU A 91 17.81 1.30 -5.52
CA LEU A 91 19.20 1.55 -5.11
C LEU A 91 19.28 2.23 -3.74
N LEU A 92 20.01 1.62 -2.81
CA LEU A 92 20.37 2.25 -1.54
C LEU A 92 21.83 2.72 -1.64
N GLU A 93 22.04 4.02 -1.77
CA GLU A 93 23.36 4.61 -2.06
C GLU A 93 24.29 4.63 -0.83
N ASP A 94 23.71 4.65 0.37
CA ASP A 94 24.44 4.87 1.62
C ASP A 94 25.06 3.58 2.21
N PHE A 95 24.82 2.41 1.61
CA PHE A 95 25.19 1.12 2.18
C PHE A 95 26.07 0.30 1.25
N GLU A 96 27.11 -0.32 1.83
CA GLU A 96 28.02 -1.21 1.13
C GLU A 96 27.54 -2.67 1.18
N VAL A 97 28.03 -3.47 0.23
CA VAL A 97 27.76 -4.90 0.18
C VAL A 97 28.26 -5.60 1.45
N GLY A 98 27.42 -6.45 2.04
CA GLY A 98 27.65 -7.15 3.31
C GLY A 98 27.17 -6.38 4.54
N THR A 99 26.69 -5.15 4.39
CA THR A 99 26.14 -4.37 5.50
C THR A 99 24.78 -4.93 5.92
N GLN A 100 24.57 -5.07 7.23
CA GLN A 100 23.27 -5.44 7.80
C GLN A 100 22.42 -4.19 8.02
N LEU A 101 21.21 -4.20 7.50
CA LEU A 101 20.20 -3.15 7.56
C LEU A 101 19.08 -3.55 8.50
N GLU A 102 18.58 -2.58 9.24
CA GLU A 102 17.39 -2.69 10.08
C GLU A 102 16.29 -1.81 9.50
N PHE A 103 15.15 -2.42 9.18
CA PHE A 103 13.97 -1.72 8.69
C PHE A 103 12.90 -1.69 9.80
N GLU A 104 12.59 -0.48 10.27
CA GLU A 104 11.51 -0.22 11.23
C GLU A 104 10.15 0.02 10.53
N ASP A 105 10.19 0.30 9.23
CA ASP A 105 9.03 0.69 8.42
C ASP A 105 8.21 -0.55 7.98
N VAL A 106 7.64 -1.25 8.96
CA VAL A 106 6.87 -2.50 8.79
C VAL A 106 5.37 -2.22 8.89
N LEU A 107 4.61 -2.67 7.89
CA LEU A 107 3.17 -2.41 7.78
C LEU A 107 2.31 -3.57 8.29
N LEU A 108 2.83 -4.79 8.20
CA LEU A 108 2.10 -6.01 8.54
C LEU A 108 3.08 -7.11 8.92
N VAL A 109 2.74 -7.89 9.93
CA VAL A 109 3.42 -9.14 10.29
C VAL A 109 2.38 -10.26 10.31
N GLY A 110 2.61 -11.31 9.55
CA GLY A 110 1.73 -12.46 9.45
C GLY A 110 2.42 -13.73 9.90
N THR A 111 1.71 -14.55 10.65
CA THR A 111 2.12 -15.89 11.04
C THR A 111 1.04 -16.90 10.68
N LYS A 112 1.23 -18.17 11.03
CA LYS A 112 0.18 -19.19 10.86
C LYS A 112 -1.03 -18.95 11.78
N ASP A 113 -0.79 -18.47 12.99
CA ASP A 113 -1.81 -18.44 14.05
C ASP A 113 -2.43 -17.04 14.22
N TYR A 114 -1.67 -15.99 13.90
CA TYR A 114 -2.11 -14.60 14.01
C TYR A 114 -1.54 -13.69 12.93
N THR A 115 -2.21 -12.57 12.69
CA THR A 115 -1.75 -11.48 11.83
C THR A 115 -1.86 -10.14 12.56
N CYS A 116 -0.75 -9.41 12.63
CA CYS A 116 -0.68 -8.04 13.15
C CYS A 116 -0.74 -7.05 11.98
N VAL A 117 -1.73 -6.16 12.00
CA VAL A 117 -1.92 -5.13 10.96
C VAL A 117 -1.69 -3.75 11.56
N GLY A 118 -0.71 -3.04 11.02
CA GLY A 118 -0.34 -1.68 11.46
C GLY A 118 -1.37 -0.62 11.06
N ARG A 119 -1.44 0.46 11.85
CA ARG A 119 -2.34 1.61 11.63
C ARG A 119 -1.70 2.95 12.05
N PRO A 120 -0.51 3.34 11.53
CA PRO A 120 -0.04 3.02 10.18
C PRO A 120 1.07 1.97 10.07
N LEU A 121 1.89 1.79 11.12
CA LEU A 121 2.99 0.84 11.20
C LEU A 121 2.67 -0.19 12.28
N VAL A 122 3.36 -1.33 12.26
CA VAL A 122 3.37 -2.31 13.35
C VAL A 122 4.43 -1.87 14.36
N GLU A 123 4.03 -1.62 15.60
CA GLU A 123 4.98 -1.18 16.62
C GLU A 123 5.94 -2.31 16.98
N LYS A 124 7.21 -1.96 17.25
CA LYS A 124 8.26 -2.91 17.64
C LYS A 124 8.46 -4.09 16.66
N ALA A 125 8.06 -3.93 15.40
CA ALA A 125 8.42 -4.83 14.32
C ALA A 125 9.68 -4.31 13.62
N ARG A 126 10.68 -5.19 13.48
CA ARG A 126 11.96 -4.89 12.85
C ARG A 126 12.33 -6.01 11.89
N ILE A 127 12.78 -5.63 10.70
CA ILE A 127 13.26 -6.58 9.70
C ILE A 127 14.76 -6.36 9.53
N TYR A 128 15.52 -7.41 9.78
CA TYR A 128 16.96 -7.45 9.57
C TYR A 128 17.24 -8.07 8.21
N ALA A 129 17.99 -7.35 7.39
CA ALA A 129 18.37 -7.80 6.06
C ALA A 129 19.82 -7.45 5.76
N THR A 130 20.52 -8.31 5.04
CA THR A 130 21.90 -8.07 4.60
C THR A 130 21.90 -7.65 3.13
N VAL A 131 22.71 -6.64 2.80
CA VAL A 131 22.96 -6.24 1.41
C VAL A 131 23.84 -7.28 0.73
N GLU A 132 23.31 -8.02 -0.24
CA GLU A 132 24.10 -9.04 -0.94
C GLU A 132 24.88 -8.48 -2.13
N GLU A 133 24.23 -7.64 -2.93
CA GLU A 133 24.86 -7.06 -4.12
C GLU A 133 24.13 -5.78 -4.55
N THR A 134 24.90 -4.86 -5.16
CA THR A 134 24.35 -3.71 -5.87
C THR A 134 24.59 -3.93 -7.36
N SER A 135 23.52 -4.14 -8.12
CA SER A 135 23.60 -4.59 -9.51
C SER A 135 22.73 -3.72 -10.44
N GLN A 136 22.90 -3.93 -11.74
CA GLN A 136 22.07 -3.31 -12.75
C GLN A 136 21.05 -4.31 -13.27
N THR A 137 19.81 -3.85 -13.44
CA THR A 137 18.75 -4.62 -14.08
C THR A 137 19.09 -4.94 -15.54
N GLU A 138 18.38 -5.90 -16.12
CA GLU A 138 18.40 -6.15 -17.55
C GLU A 138 18.18 -4.85 -18.36
N LYS A 139 18.84 -4.77 -19.52
CA LYS A 139 18.78 -3.57 -20.38
C LYS A 139 17.39 -3.43 -21.00
N THR A 140 16.65 -2.41 -20.58
CA THR A 140 15.41 -2.01 -21.25
C THR A 140 15.72 -1.14 -22.46
N LEU A 141 15.26 -1.55 -23.65
CA LEU A 141 15.47 -0.81 -24.90
C LEU A 141 14.27 0.11 -25.17
N ILE A 142 14.53 1.42 -25.21
CA ILE A 142 13.56 2.45 -25.54
C ILE A 142 13.74 2.84 -27.00
N PHE A 143 12.76 2.54 -27.83
CA PHE A 143 12.73 2.95 -29.23
C PHE A 143 11.62 3.95 -29.48
N LYS A 144 11.97 5.12 -30.04
CA LYS A 144 11.03 6.17 -30.42
C LYS A 144 11.18 6.47 -31.90
N LYS A 145 10.12 6.30 -32.69
CA LYS A 145 10.10 6.58 -34.13
C LYS A 145 8.94 7.49 -34.51
N ARG A 146 9.21 8.53 -35.30
CA ARG A 146 8.19 9.38 -35.92
C ARG A 146 8.00 8.97 -37.38
N ARG A 147 6.76 8.62 -37.75
CA ARG A 147 6.43 8.20 -39.12
C ARG A 147 6.70 9.33 -40.12
N ARG A 148 7.40 9.02 -41.22
CA ARG A 148 7.71 9.92 -42.36
C ARG A 148 8.50 11.20 -41.99
N LYS A 149 9.12 11.25 -40.80
CA LYS A 149 9.93 12.39 -40.36
C LYS A 149 11.42 12.07 -40.24
N ASP A 150 11.82 10.91 -40.80
CA ASP A 150 13.19 10.36 -40.73
C ASP A 150 13.85 10.52 -39.34
N SER A 151 13.04 10.39 -38.30
CA SER A 151 13.43 10.66 -36.93
C SER A 151 13.16 9.40 -36.13
N GLN A 152 14.25 8.75 -35.72
CA GLN A 152 14.24 7.59 -34.87
C GLN A 152 15.34 7.72 -33.81
N ARG A 153 15.03 7.29 -32.59
CA ARG A 153 15.96 7.30 -31.45
C ARG A 153 15.91 5.95 -30.77
N HIS A 154 17.08 5.39 -30.51
CA HIS A 154 17.29 4.19 -29.71
C HIS A 154 18.08 4.58 -28.46
N GLN A 155 17.58 4.23 -27.29
CA GLN A 155 18.27 4.44 -26.01
C GLN A 155 18.15 3.16 -25.18
N GLY A 156 19.24 2.77 -24.52
CA GLY A 156 19.20 1.73 -23.50
C GLY A 156 19.07 2.36 -22.12
N HIS A 157 18.26 1.76 -21.25
CA HIS A 157 18.22 2.06 -19.83
C HIS A 157 18.57 0.81 -19.03
N ARG A 158 19.37 0.97 -17.99
CA ARG A 158 19.63 -0.06 -16.97
C ARG A 158 19.44 0.62 -15.62
N GLN A 159 18.53 0.08 -14.82
CA GLN A 159 18.24 0.62 -13.50
C GLN A 159 19.18 -0.02 -12.48
N TRP A 160 19.82 0.81 -11.65
CA TRP A 160 20.56 0.34 -10.49
C TRP A 160 19.58 -0.11 -9.40
N VAL A 161 19.86 -1.28 -8.84
CA VAL A 161 19.06 -1.94 -7.80
C VAL A 161 19.98 -2.52 -6.74
N THR A 162 19.46 -2.64 -5.53
CA THR A 162 20.14 -3.32 -4.42
C THR A 162 19.41 -4.62 -4.14
N VAL A 163 20.14 -5.73 -4.05
CA VAL A 163 19.59 -7.03 -3.68
C VAL A 163 19.82 -7.22 -2.19
N LEU A 164 18.72 -7.41 -1.47
CA LEU A 164 18.72 -7.67 -0.04
C LEU A 164 18.39 -9.14 0.21
N ARG A 165 19.07 -9.74 1.18
CA ARG A 165 18.67 -11.01 1.78
C ARG A 165 18.07 -10.77 3.15
N ILE A 166 16.93 -11.37 3.42
CA ILE A 166 16.22 -11.21 4.69
C ILE A 166 16.75 -12.23 5.70
N ASP A 167 17.30 -11.76 6.82
CA ASP A 167 17.91 -12.62 7.83
C ASP A 167 16.91 -12.99 8.93
N LYS A 168 16.18 -11.99 9.44
CA LYS A 168 15.28 -12.15 10.58
C LYS A 168 14.14 -11.14 10.54
N ILE A 169 12.94 -11.63 10.83
CA ILE A 169 11.79 -10.79 11.14
C ILE A 169 11.59 -10.86 12.66
N ALA A 170 11.79 -9.74 13.34
CA ALA A 170 11.56 -9.60 14.77
C ALA A 170 10.25 -8.86 15.00
N HIS A 171 9.40 -9.42 15.84
CA HIS A 171 8.16 -8.79 16.27
C HIS A 171 7.88 -9.19 17.71
N GLU A 172 7.80 -8.19 18.59
CA GLU A 172 7.50 -8.37 20.00
C GLU A 172 6.04 -7.93 20.26
N LEU A 173 5.19 -8.85 20.67
CA LEU A 173 3.81 -8.56 21.05
C LEU A 173 3.78 -7.90 22.43
N GLN A 174 2.98 -6.85 22.59
CA GLN A 174 2.76 -6.19 23.88
C GLN A 174 1.64 -6.88 24.68
N GLU A 175 1.73 -6.86 26.01
CA GLU A 175 0.71 -7.42 26.92
C GLU A 175 -0.67 -6.74 26.74
N GLU A 176 -0.67 -5.47 26.36
CA GLU A 176 -1.89 -4.67 26.07
C GLU A 176 -2.68 -5.21 24.87
N GLN A 177 -2.01 -5.81 23.89
CA GLN A 177 -2.64 -6.37 22.69
C GLN A 177 -3.32 -7.70 22.99
N ILE A 178 -2.67 -8.50 23.85
CA ILE A 178 -3.20 -9.79 24.29
C ILE A 178 -4.47 -9.58 25.11
N THR A 179 -4.48 -8.59 25.99
CA THR A 179 -5.66 -8.24 26.82
C THR A 179 -6.82 -7.69 26.00
N GLN A 180 -6.56 -6.79 25.04
CA GLN A 180 -7.60 -6.27 24.14
C GLN A 180 -8.23 -7.37 23.27
N ALA A 181 -7.41 -8.25 22.68
CA ALA A 181 -7.91 -9.39 21.89
C ALA A 181 -8.77 -10.34 22.73
N THR A 182 -8.40 -10.56 24.00
CA THR A 182 -9.18 -11.39 24.93
C THR A 182 -10.56 -10.76 25.23
N ILE A 183 -10.60 -9.46 25.51
CA ILE A 183 -11.84 -8.72 25.77
C ILE A 183 -12.77 -8.73 24.54
N GLU A 184 -12.24 -8.57 23.33
CA GLU A 184 -13.04 -8.61 22.10
C GLU A 184 -13.66 -10.00 21.84
N LEU A 185 -12.93 -11.08 22.14
CA LEU A 185 -13.43 -12.45 22.02
C LEU A 185 -14.55 -12.76 23.02
N GLU A 186 -14.40 -12.33 24.27
CA GLU A 186 -15.45 -12.43 25.30
C GLU A 186 -16.68 -11.59 24.93
N ALA A 187 -16.50 -10.39 24.40
CA ALA A 187 -17.60 -9.55 23.92
C ALA A 187 -18.33 -10.16 22.72
N LEU A 188 -17.66 -10.96 21.87
CA LEU A 188 -18.27 -11.65 20.74
C LEU A 188 -19.04 -12.90 21.16
N SER A 189 -18.56 -13.65 22.15
CA SER A 189 -19.24 -14.83 22.69
C SER A 189 -20.52 -14.47 23.46
N LEU A 190 -20.57 -13.27 24.03
CA LEU A 190 -21.73 -12.72 24.74
C LEU A 190 -22.77 -12.07 23.82
N LYS A 191 -22.50 -11.89 22.52
CA LYS A 191 -23.53 -11.40 21.59
C LYS A 191 -24.62 -12.46 21.50
N PRO A 192 -25.89 -12.15 21.82
CA PRO A 192 -26.96 -13.12 21.67
C PRO A 192 -26.99 -13.54 20.20
N THR A 193 -26.77 -14.83 19.95
CA THR A 193 -27.00 -15.39 18.62
C THR A 193 -28.49 -15.21 18.37
N VAL A 194 -28.85 -14.24 17.54
CA VAL A 194 -30.24 -14.08 17.09
C VAL A 194 -30.56 -15.36 16.33
N SER A 195 -31.28 -16.27 16.98
CA SER A 195 -31.87 -17.44 16.35
C SER A 195 -32.89 -16.93 15.35
N ILE A 196 -32.49 -16.90 14.09
CA ILE A 196 -33.42 -16.74 12.97
C ILE A 196 -34.26 -18.02 12.97
N ILE A 197 -35.49 -17.91 13.49
CA ILE A 197 -36.59 -18.87 13.28
C ILE A 197 -37.22 -18.55 11.93
#